data_AF-A0A922W383-F1
#
_entry.id   AF-A0A922W383-F1
#
_cell.length_a   1.000
_cell.length_b   1.000
_cell.length_c   1.000
_cell.angle_alpha   90.00
_cell.angle_beta   90.00
_cell.angle_gamma   90.00
#
_symmetry.space_group_name_H-M   'P 1'
#
loop_
_entity.id
_entity.type
_entity.pdbx_description
1 polymer ?
#
loop_
_entity_poly.entity_id
_entity_poly.type
_entity_poly.pdbx_seq_one_letter_code
_entity_poly.pdbx_strand_id
1 'polypeptide(L)'
;MRIPMLPCLLLIAMLGGCATQAELAAQAERDVDRMVAIYGPACVRLGFARDTDPWRDCVLRLSMQDAVQRGYPMTSTCVGRRGFVDCTYF
;
A
#
# COMPACT_ATOMS: atom_id res chain seq x y z
N MET A 1 29.26 -35.20 13.87
CA MET A 1 28.94 -33.78 14.18
C MET A 1 27.45 -33.54 13.88
N ARG A 2 26.59 -33.51 14.91
CA ARG A 2 25.16 -33.18 14.75
C ARG A 2 25.02 -31.69 14.97
N ILE A 3 24.97 -30.93 13.88
CA ILE A 3 24.74 -29.48 13.89
C ILE A 3 23.33 -29.26 14.43
N PRO A 4 23.14 -28.53 15.54
CA PRO A 4 21.81 -28.21 16.04
C PRO A 4 21.17 -27.19 15.08
N MET A 5 20.48 -27.69 14.05
CA MET A 5 19.75 -26.85 13.07
C MET A 5 18.57 -26.09 13.70
N LEU A 6 18.06 -26.56 14.84
CA LEU A 6 16.88 -26.00 15.50
C LEU A 6 17.04 -24.55 16.03
N PRO A 7 18.11 -24.19 16.78
CA PRO A 7 18.31 -22.82 17.25
C PRO A 7 18.61 -21.83 16.12
N CYS A 8 19.19 -22.29 15.01
CA CYS A 8 19.48 -21.45 13.85
C CYS A 8 18.22 -21.01 13.10
N LEU A 9 17.24 -21.93 12.96
CA LEU A 9 15.97 -21.65 12.29
C LEU A 9 15.10 -20.65 13.07
N LEU A 10 15.16 -20.71 14.40
CA LEU A 10 14.40 -19.82 15.29
C LEU A 10 14.93 -18.38 15.24
N LEU A 11 16.25 -18.20 15.09
CA LEU A 11 16.86 -16.88 14.89
C LEU A 11 16.37 -16.25 13.56
N ILE A 12 16.40 -17.01 12.46
CA ILE A 12 16.00 -16.50 11.13
C ILE A 12 14.53 -16.08 11.11
N ALA A 13 13.65 -16.82 11.79
CA ALA A 13 12.23 -16.46 11.90
C ALA A 13 11.98 -15.14 12.65
N MET A 14 12.79 -14.85 13.68
CA MET A 14 12.73 -13.59 14.43
C MET A 14 13.21 -12.38 13.60
N LEU A 15 14.14 -12.59 12.65
CA LEU A 15 14.61 -11.54 11.74
C LEU A 15 13.59 -11.18 10.62
N GLY A 16 12.69 -12.10 10.26
CA GLY A 16 11.71 -11.89 9.19
C GLY A 16 10.61 -10.85 9.50
N GLY A 17 10.31 -10.61 10.78
CA GLY A 17 9.24 -9.70 11.19
C GLY A 17 9.57 -8.20 11.07
N CYS A 18 10.85 -7.82 11.04
CA CYS A 18 11.27 -6.43 10.88
C CYS A 18 11.44 -6.03 9.40
N ALA A 19 11.79 -6.98 8.53
CA ALA A 19 11.99 -6.71 7.10
C ALA A 19 10.68 -6.31 6.40
N THR A 20 9.55 -6.90 6.82
CA THR A 20 8.25 -6.66 6.19
C THR A 20 7.74 -5.23 6.37
N GLN A 21 7.92 -4.60 7.53
CA GLN A 21 7.45 -3.21 7.73
C GLN A 21 8.28 -2.20 6.94
N ALA A 22 9.60 -2.39 6.86
CA ALA A 22 10.47 -1.55 6.06
C ALA A 22 10.14 -1.65 4.56
N GLU A 23 9.85 -2.85 4.08
CA GLU A 23 9.43 -3.09 2.70
C GLU A 23 8.08 -2.41 2.39
N LEU A 24 7.10 -2.54 3.28
CA LEU A 24 5.79 -1.89 3.15
C LEU A 24 5.91 -0.36 3.11
N ALA A 25 6.75 0.23 3.97
CA ALA A 25 7.00 1.68 3.97
C ALA A 25 7.63 2.13 2.64
N ALA A 26 8.67 1.41 2.17
CA ALA A 26 9.32 1.70 0.89
C ALA A 26 8.38 1.52 -0.32
N GLN A 27 7.40 0.62 -0.23
CA GLN A 27 6.37 0.49 -1.25
C GLN A 27 5.40 1.68 -1.22
N ALA A 28 4.94 2.09 -0.03
CA ALA A 28 4.05 3.23 0.12
C ALA A 28 4.68 4.55 -0.39
N GLU A 29 5.97 4.77 -0.14
CA GLU A 29 6.69 5.94 -0.67
C GLU A 29 6.70 5.95 -2.21
N ARG A 30 6.99 4.81 -2.84
CA ARG A 30 6.96 4.67 -4.30
C ARG A 30 5.57 4.91 -4.89
N ASP A 31 4.53 4.47 -4.17
CA ASP A 31 3.14 4.70 -4.59
C ASP A 31 2.77 6.19 -4.53
N VAL A 32 3.20 6.90 -3.49
CA VAL A 32 3.04 8.36 -3.39
C VAL A 32 3.77 9.08 -4.53
N ASP A 33 5.04 8.74 -4.79
CA ASP A 33 5.83 9.34 -5.87
C ASP A 33 5.15 9.15 -7.23
N ARG A 34 4.61 7.95 -7.47
CA ARG A 34 3.84 7.65 -8.68
C ARG A 34 2.58 8.52 -8.77
N MET A 35 1.80 8.64 -7.69
CA MET A 35 0.59 9.48 -7.69
C MET A 35 0.93 10.95 -7.98
N VAL A 36 1.97 11.48 -7.34
CA VAL A 36 2.44 12.86 -7.56
C VAL A 36 2.88 13.06 -9.01
N ALA A 37 3.62 12.12 -9.59
CA ALA A 37 4.08 12.20 -10.97
C ALA A 37 2.93 12.19 -11.98
N ILE A 38 1.90 11.36 -11.75
CA ILE A 38 0.76 11.18 -12.67
C ILE A 38 -0.25 12.32 -12.52
N TYR A 39 -0.74 12.59 -11.31
CA TYR A 39 -1.87 13.51 -11.07
C TYR A 39 -1.42 14.92 -10.67
N GLY A 40 -0.22 15.08 -10.13
CA GLY A 40 0.31 16.39 -9.69
C GLY A 40 0.27 17.47 -10.78
N PRO A 41 0.70 17.22 -12.02
CA PRO A 41 0.60 18.18 -13.12
C PRO A 41 -0.84 18.56 -13.49
N ALA A 42 -1.80 17.65 -13.33
CA ALA A 42 -3.22 17.97 -13.55
C ALA A 42 -3.73 18.93 -12.47
N CYS A 43 -3.39 18.70 -11.20
CA CYS A 43 -3.76 19.58 -10.10
C CYS A 43 -3.15 20.99 -10.22
N VAL A 44 -1.92 21.12 -10.71
CA VAL A 44 -1.35 22.45 -11.02
C VAL A 44 -2.14 23.15 -12.14
N ARG A 45 -2.52 22.44 -13.20
CA ARG A 45 -3.37 23.00 -14.27
C ARG A 45 -4.76 23.40 -13.79
N LEU A 46 -5.27 22.75 -12.75
CA LEU A 46 -6.53 23.10 -12.08
C LEU A 46 -6.39 24.30 -11.13
N GLY A 47 -5.19 24.86 -10.97
CA GLY A 47 -4.94 26.07 -10.18
C GLY A 47 -4.50 25.82 -8.73
N PHE A 48 -4.26 24.58 -8.34
CA PHE A 48 -3.73 24.28 -7.01
C PHE A 48 -2.22 24.54 -6.96
N ALA A 49 -1.76 25.32 -5.98
CA ALA A 49 -0.35 25.56 -5.76
C ALA A 49 0.37 24.27 -5.33
N ARG A 50 1.48 23.93 -6.01
CA ARG A 50 2.25 22.71 -5.75
C ARG A 50 2.66 22.61 -4.27
N ASP A 51 2.69 21.38 -3.75
CA ASP A 51 3.13 21.02 -2.39
C ASP A 51 2.29 21.59 -1.24
N THR A 52 1.16 22.25 -1.56
CA THR A 52 0.17 22.69 -0.58
C THR A 52 -0.84 21.59 -0.26
N ASP A 53 -1.50 21.66 0.90
CA ASP A 53 -2.53 20.69 1.28
C ASP A 53 -3.69 20.60 0.26
N PRO A 54 -4.22 21.71 -0.30
CA PRO A 54 -5.21 21.64 -1.37
C PRO A 54 -4.73 20.89 -2.62
N TRP A 55 -3.45 21.01 -2.96
CA TRP A 55 -2.87 20.26 -4.08
C TRP A 55 -2.73 18.76 -3.77
N ARG A 56 -2.32 18.41 -2.53
CA ARG A 56 -2.24 17.01 -2.09
C ARG A 56 -3.62 16.34 -2.09
N ASP A 57 -4.65 17.04 -1.60
CA ASP A 57 -6.04 16.58 -1.64
C ASP A 57 -6.52 16.34 -3.09
N CYS A 58 -6.20 17.26 -4.00
CA CYS A 58 -6.50 17.08 -5.41
C CYS A 58 -5.83 15.81 -5.99
N VAL A 59 -4.55 15.58 -5.70
CA VAL A 59 -3.81 14.40 -6.17
C VAL A 59 -4.46 13.11 -5.65
N LEU A 60 -4.80 13.06 -4.36
CA LEU A 60 -5.46 11.91 -3.75
C LEU A 60 -6.85 11.66 -4.35
N ARG A 61 -7.64 12.70 -4.57
CA ARG A 61 -8.98 12.55 -5.15
C ARG A 61 -8.95 12.02 -6.58
N LEU A 62 -8.02 12.52 -7.40
CA LEU A 62 -7.85 12.03 -8.77
C LEU A 62 -7.33 10.59 -8.80
N SER A 63 -6.40 10.23 -7.91
CA SER A 63 -5.91 8.85 -7.84
C SER A 63 -6.99 7.86 -7.42
N MET A 64 -7.84 8.25 -6.46
CA MET A 64 -8.98 7.44 -6.02
C MET A 64 -10.04 7.29 -7.10
N GLN A 65 -10.34 8.38 -7.83
CA GLN A 65 -11.28 8.32 -8.95
C GLN A 65 -10.80 7.35 -10.05
N ASP A 66 -9.51 7.40 -10.36
CA ASP A 66 -8.91 6.53 -11.37
C ASP A 66 -8.83 5.06 -10.91
N ALA A 67 -8.57 4.81 -9.62
CA ALA A 67 -8.64 3.47 -9.03
C ALA A 67 -10.05 2.86 -9.15
N VAL A 68 -11.08 3.66 -8.86
CA VAL A 68 -12.50 3.26 -9.04
C VAL A 68 -12.82 3.00 -10.50
N GLN A 69 -12.36 3.87 -11.41
CA GLN A 69 -12.60 3.72 -12.86
C GLN A 69 -11.91 2.48 -13.45
N ARG A 70 -10.72 2.14 -12.96
CA ARG A 70 -9.99 0.92 -13.37
C ARG A 70 -10.56 -0.36 -12.77
N GLY A 71 -11.59 -0.26 -11.92
CA GLY A 71 -12.21 -1.44 -11.31
C GLY A 71 -11.31 -2.14 -10.30
N TYR A 72 -10.34 -1.42 -9.69
CA TYR A 72 -9.72 -1.93 -8.48
C TYR A 72 -10.84 -2.12 -7.45
N PRO A 73 -11.03 -3.32 -6.90
CA PRO A 73 -12.08 -3.55 -5.93
C PRO A 73 -11.72 -2.80 -4.65
N MET A 74 -12.26 -1.59 -4.55
CA MET A 74 -12.40 -0.83 -3.31
C MET A 74 -13.33 -1.57 -2.33
N THR A 75 -13.96 -2.66 -2.78
CA THR A 75 -14.83 -3.53 -2.00
C THR A 75 -14.05 -4.75 -1.53
N SER A 76 -13.82 -4.87 -0.23
CA SER A 76 -13.40 -6.13 0.39
C SER A 76 -14.49 -7.18 0.13
N THR A 77 -14.17 -8.28 -0.52
CA THR A 77 -15.12 -9.38 -0.68
C THR A 77 -14.95 -10.28 0.54
N CYS A 78 -15.84 -10.11 1.51
CA CYS A 78 -15.83 -10.90 2.74
C CYS A 78 -16.74 -12.11 2.55
N VAL A 79 -16.15 -13.30 2.48
CA VAL A 79 -16.91 -14.56 2.44
C VAL A 79 -16.96 -15.13 3.86
N GLY A 80 -18.14 -15.07 4.48
CA GLY A 80 -18.36 -15.64 5.81
C GLY A 80 -18.71 -17.13 5.72
N ARG A 81 -17.91 -18.01 6.34
CA ARG A 81 -18.28 -19.41 6.58
C ARG A 81 -18.03 -19.74 8.05
N ARG A 82 -19.12 -20.03 8.79
CA ARG A 82 -19.20 -20.43 10.22
C ARG A 82 -17.92 -20.17 11.04
N GLY A 83 -17.81 -18.97 11.60
CA GLY A 83 -16.82 -18.64 12.63
C GLY A 83 -15.64 -17.78 12.17
N PHE A 84 -15.41 -17.63 10.86
CA PHE A 84 -14.34 -16.78 10.33
C PHE A 84 -14.86 -15.93 9.16
N VAL A 85 -14.51 -14.64 9.17
CA VAL A 85 -14.66 -13.73 8.03
C VAL A 85 -13.30 -13.65 7.35
N ASP A 86 -13.22 -14.21 6.14
CA ASP A 86 -12.06 -14.07 5.28
C ASP A 86 -12.37 -12.95 4.27
N CYS A 87 -11.68 -11.83 4.40
CA CYS A 87 -11.84 -10.68 3.53
C CYS A 87 -10.63 -10.63 2.61
N THR A 88 -10.88 -10.81 1.32
CA THR A 88 -9.86 -10.63 0.28
C THR A 88 -10.00 -9.23 -0.31
N TYR A 89 -8.87 -8.54 -0.38
CA TYR A 89 -8.67 -7.33 -1.15
C TYR A 89 -8.04 -7.78 -2.47
N PHE A 90 -8.63 -7.43 -3.61
CA PHE A 90 -8.04 -7.73 -4.92
C PHE A 90 -7.48 -6.48 -5.59
#